data_AF-A0A0P8CGY7-F1
#
_entry.id   AF-A0A0P8CGY7-F1
#
_cell.length_a   1.000
_cell.length_b   1.000
_cell.length_c   1.000
_cell.angle_alpha   90.00
_cell.angle_beta   90.00
_cell.angle_gamma   90.00
#
_symmetry.space_group_name_H-M   'P 1'
#
loop_
_entity.id
_entity.type
_entity.pdbx_description
1 polymer ?
#
loop_
_entity_poly.entity_id
_entity_poly.type
_entity_poly.pdbx_seq_one_letter_code
_entity_poly.pdbx_strand_id
1 'polypeptide(L)'
;MCALTDWPARYGLPARTIRNIVPISGLFDLEPVSLTFMQPDLRISDRDIAEASPQRLIAPVPVRMLITYGSDESSEFYRHSEDFRAGWEAAGNRAAFFPQLGRNHFTAITDLGDPQAPLTRAILDLMEHRPRPARGAGGIDTRLFPRRAGR
;
A
#
# COMPACT_ATOMS: atom_id res chain seq x y z
N MET A 1 -4.68 2.98 10.98
CA MET A 1 -4.69 2.58 9.55
C MET A 1 -5.95 1.81 9.19
N CYS A 2 -6.71 2.23 8.17
CA CYS A 2 -7.97 1.56 7.74
C CYS A 2 -7.81 0.07 7.45
N ALA A 3 -6.63 -0.34 6.95
CA ALA A 3 -6.32 -1.73 6.65
C ALA A 3 -6.42 -2.65 7.88
N LEU A 4 -6.10 -2.14 9.07
CA LEU A 4 -5.99 -2.92 10.32
C LEU A 4 -7.12 -2.64 11.30
N THR A 5 -8.08 -1.80 10.92
CA THR A 5 -9.21 -1.48 11.78
C THR A 5 -10.05 -2.74 12.02
N ASP A 6 -10.33 -3.04 13.29
CA ASP A 6 -11.35 -4.02 13.67
C ASP A 6 -12.75 -3.44 13.40
N TRP A 7 -13.18 -3.60 12.14
CA TRP A 7 -14.44 -3.07 11.65
C TRP A 7 -15.67 -3.61 12.42
N PRO A 8 -15.76 -4.91 12.74
CA PRO A 8 -16.86 -5.44 13.55
C PRO A 8 -16.89 -4.86 14.96
N ALA A 9 -15.78 -4.92 15.70
CA ALA A 9 -15.80 -4.53 17.11
C ALA A 9 -15.98 -3.02 17.29
N ARG A 10 -15.40 -2.20 16.40
CA ARG A 10 -15.41 -0.75 16.54
C ARG A 10 -16.62 -0.08 15.91
N TYR A 11 -17.16 -0.66 14.84
CA TYR A 11 -18.18 -0.01 14.01
C TYR A 11 -19.37 -0.91 13.63
N GLY A 12 -19.40 -2.18 14.05
CA GLY A 12 -20.46 -3.12 13.68
C GLY A 12 -20.49 -3.47 12.18
N LEU A 13 -19.41 -3.19 11.45
CA LEU A 13 -19.32 -3.43 10.01
C LEU A 13 -18.70 -4.81 9.72
N PRO A 14 -18.91 -5.39 8.53
CA PRO A 14 -18.31 -6.68 8.19
C PRO A 14 -16.78 -6.69 8.34
N ALA A 15 -16.21 -7.82 8.77
CA ALA A 15 -14.75 -7.97 8.97
C ALA A 15 -13.92 -7.63 7.71
N ARG A 16 -14.52 -7.77 6.53
CA ARG A 16 -13.90 -7.45 5.23
C ARG A 16 -14.48 -6.18 4.58
N THR A 17 -14.77 -5.16 5.39
CA THR A 17 -15.29 -3.86 4.91
C THR A 17 -14.37 -3.25 3.86
N ILE A 18 -13.07 -3.21 4.14
CA ILE A 18 -12.06 -2.83 3.16
C ILE A 18 -11.47 -4.10 2.54
N ARG A 19 -11.58 -4.24 1.21
CA ARG A 19 -11.05 -5.41 0.49
C ARG A 19 -9.64 -5.17 -0.03
N ASN A 20 -9.42 -3.98 -0.59
CA ASN A 20 -8.18 -3.58 -1.25
C ASN A 20 -7.84 -2.14 -0.85
N ILE A 21 -6.55 -1.79 -0.85
CA ILE A 21 -6.04 -0.45 -0.61
C ILE A 21 -4.96 -0.14 -1.66
N VAL A 22 -4.91 1.09 -2.15
CA VAL A 22 -3.96 1.54 -3.16
C VAL A 22 -3.28 2.81 -2.65
N PRO A 23 -2.20 2.70 -1.86
CA PRO A 23 -1.45 3.89 -1.47
C PRO A 23 -0.65 4.41 -2.68
N ILE A 24 -0.84 5.69 -3.01
CA ILE A 24 -0.17 6.39 -4.09
C ILE A 24 0.82 7.37 -3.46
N SER A 25 2.10 7.21 -3.76
CA SER A 25 3.20 8.07 -3.28
C SER A 25 3.19 8.20 -1.75
N GLY A 26 3.11 7.07 -1.06
CA GLY A 26 2.89 7.00 0.38
C GLY A 26 4.13 7.28 1.24
N LEU A 27 3.88 7.89 2.41
CA LEU A 27 4.82 7.91 3.54
C LEU A 27 4.40 6.86 4.56
N PHE A 28 5.23 5.84 4.74
CA PHE A 28 4.92 4.70 5.62
C PHE A 28 5.67 4.72 6.96
N ASP A 29 6.72 5.52 7.10
CA ASP A 29 7.44 5.77 8.35
C ASP A 29 7.66 7.28 8.51
N LEU A 30 7.39 7.81 9.70
CA LEU A 30 7.57 9.22 10.01
C LEU A 30 8.93 9.52 10.62
N GLU A 31 9.68 8.51 11.08
CA GLU A 31 11.00 8.73 11.67
C GLU A 31 11.96 9.47 10.71
N PRO A 32 12.08 9.11 9.43
CA PRO A 32 12.93 9.88 8.51
C PRO A 32 12.44 11.32 8.32
N VAL A 33 11.14 11.56 8.38
CA VAL A 33 10.51 12.88 8.18
C VAL A 33 10.81 13.80 9.36
N SER A 34 10.81 13.28 10.58
CA SER A 34 11.11 14.05 11.80
C SER A 34 12.56 14.54 11.89
N LEU A 35 13.45 13.97 11.05
CA LEU A 35 14.85 14.35 10.94
C LEU A 35 15.12 15.37 9.83
N THR A 36 14.08 15.80 9.12
CA THR A 36 14.21 16.78 8.02
C THR A 36 14.11 18.22 8.51
N PHE A 37 14.44 19.16 7.62
CA PHE A 37 14.25 20.60 7.85
C PHE A 37 12.78 20.99 8.12
N MET A 38 11.81 20.12 7.83
CA MET A 38 10.38 20.37 8.08
C MET A 38 9.97 20.13 9.53
N GLN A 39 10.83 19.51 10.35
CA GLN A 39 10.50 19.18 11.74
C GLN A 39 10.04 20.36 12.60
N PRO A 40 10.60 21.58 12.50
CA PRO A 40 10.09 22.73 13.24
C PRO A 40 8.61 23.04 12.95
N ASP A 41 8.15 22.79 11.73
CA ASP A 41 6.78 23.03 11.29
C ASP A 41 5.87 21.83 11.61
N LEU A 42 6.34 20.61 11.34
CA LEU A 42 5.57 19.38 11.51
C LEU A 42 5.48 18.92 12.96
N ARG A 43 6.50 19.22 13.78
CA ARG A 43 6.60 18.91 15.21
C ARG A 43 6.29 17.45 15.51
N ILE A 44 6.79 16.54 14.67
CA ILE A 44 6.55 15.10 14.79
C ILE A 44 7.18 14.62 16.09
N SER A 45 6.36 14.06 16.98
CA SER A 45 6.80 13.47 18.23
C SER A 45 7.11 11.98 18.08
N ASP A 46 7.83 11.40 19.05
CA ASP A 46 8.04 9.95 19.12
C ASP A 46 6.73 9.18 19.16
N ARG A 47 5.69 9.77 19.77
CA ARG A 47 4.34 9.21 19.80
C ARG A 47 3.74 9.17 18.40
N ASP A 48 3.88 10.24 17.62
CA ASP A 48 3.40 10.28 16.24
C ASP A 48 4.13 9.24 15.38
N ILE A 49 5.45 9.10 15.56
CA ILE A 49 6.23 8.06 14.89
C ILE A 49 5.68 6.67 15.23
N ALA A 50 5.41 6.39 16.51
CA ALA A 50 4.91 5.09 16.95
C ALA A 50 3.48 4.79 16.47
N GLU A 51 2.57 5.78 16.53
CA GLU A 51 1.13 5.58 16.30
C GLU A 51 0.69 5.87 14.86
N ALA A 52 1.46 6.66 14.10
CA ALA A 52 1.10 7.13 12.76
C ALA A 52 2.10 6.71 11.66
N SER A 53 3.04 5.80 11.95
CA SER A 53 3.87 5.14 10.94
C SER A 53 3.30 3.76 10.56
N PRO A 54 2.59 3.61 9.42
CA PRO A 54 2.09 2.32 8.95
C PRO A 54 3.11 1.17 9.00
N GLN A 55 4.39 1.46 8.73
CA GLN A 55 5.51 0.51 8.78
C GLN A 55 5.62 -0.23 10.12
N ARG A 56 5.33 0.47 11.22
CA ARG A 56 5.49 -0.04 12.59
C ARG A 56 4.26 -0.77 13.11
N LEU A 57 3.15 -0.65 12.39
CA LEU A 57 1.84 -1.15 12.82
C LEU A 57 1.44 -2.43 12.08
N ILE A 58 2.26 -2.91 11.15
CA ILE A 58 1.93 -4.03 10.27
C ILE A 58 1.53 -5.26 11.10
N ALA A 59 0.35 -5.81 10.78
CA ALA A 59 -0.15 -7.04 11.34
C ALA A 59 -0.83 -7.88 10.25
N PRO A 60 -1.00 -9.20 10.45
CA PRO A 60 -1.71 -10.05 9.49
C PRO A 60 -3.16 -9.58 9.30
N VAL A 61 -3.56 -9.34 8.06
CA VAL A 61 -4.90 -8.87 7.71
C VAL A 61 -5.29 -9.30 6.30
N PRO A 62 -6.57 -9.61 6.02
CA PRO A 62 -6.96 -10.17 4.74
C PRO A 62 -7.23 -9.10 3.66
N VAL A 63 -6.50 -7.97 3.72
CA VAL A 63 -6.54 -6.84 2.77
C VAL A 63 -5.40 -6.98 1.76
N ARG A 64 -5.67 -6.69 0.49
CA ARG A 64 -4.65 -6.64 -0.55
C ARG A 64 -4.22 -5.20 -0.80
N MET A 65 -2.93 -4.98 -1.04
CA MET A 65 -2.41 -3.66 -1.40
C MET A 65 -1.88 -3.64 -2.83
N LEU A 66 -2.09 -2.53 -3.53
CA LEU A 66 -1.34 -2.15 -4.74
C LEU A 66 -0.59 -0.88 -4.41
N ILE A 67 0.68 -1.00 -4.03
CA ILE A 67 1.50 0.15 -3.64
C ILE A 67 2.06 0.76 -4.92
N THR A 68 1.92 2.07 -5.08
CA THR A 68 2.33 2.77 -6.30
C THR A 68 2.96 4.11 -5.95
N TYR A 69 3.89 4.55 -6.79
CA TYR A 69 4.62 5.82 -6.67
C TYR A 69 5.13 6.21 -8.06
N GLY A 70 5.38 7.49 -8.30
CA GLY A 70 5.99 7.99 -9.52
C GLY A 70 7.50 7.73 -9.59
N SER A 71 8.03 7.35 -10.76
CA SER A 71 9.47 7.11 -10.94
C SER A 71 10.32 8.37 -10.81
N ASP A 72 9.71 9.55 -11.04
CA ASP A 72 10.40 10.84 -11.05
C ASP A 72 10.20 11.57 -9.70
N GLU A 73 9.78 10.82 -8.67
CA GLU A 73 9.77 11.27 -7.27
C GLU A 73 11.14 11.15 -6.61
N SER A 74 11.27 11.67 -5.38
CA SER A 74 12.49 11.45 -4.61
C SER A 74 12.70 9.96 -4.33
N SER A 75 13.96 9.57 -4.18
CA SER A 75 14.33 8.19 -3.83
C SER A 75 13.68 7.71 -2.53
N GLU A 76 13.30 8.62 -1.63
CA GLU A 76 12.63 8.28 -0.37
C GLU A 76 11.23 7.71 -0.58
N PHE A 77 10.47 8.14 -1.59
CA PHE A 77 9.18 7.53 -1.89
C PHE A 77 9.31 6.09 -2.38
N TYR A 78 10.35 5.81 -3.18
CA TYR A 78 10.69 4.45 -3.57
C TYR A 78 11.08 3.60 -2.35
N ARG A 79 12.02 4.09 -1.52
CA ARG A 79 12.51 3.38 -0.35
C ARG A 79 11.38 3.08 0.64
N HIS A 80 10.58 4.08 1.00
CA HIS A 80 9.42 3.91 1.89
C HIS A 80 8.44 2.88 1.32
N SER A 81 8.15 2.95 0.02
CA SER A 81 7.26 1.99 -0.63
C SER A 81 7.81 0.57 -0.53
N GLU A 82 9.07 0.35 -0.93
CA GLU A 82 9.78 -0.95 -0.91
C GLU A 82 9.82 -1.55 0.49
N ASP A 83 10.24 -0.77 1.49
CA ASP A 83 10.33 -1.19 2.89
C ASP A 83 8.96 -1.59 3.44
N PHE A 84 7.91 -0.85 3.08
CA PHE A 84 6.54 -1.15 3.50
C PHE A 84 5.97 -2.38 2.85
N ARG A 85 6.17 -2.57 1.54
CA ARG A 85 5.78 -3.82 0.88
C ARG A 85 6.48 -5.02 1.50
N ALA A 86 7.79 -4.92 1.74
CA ALA A 86 8.56 -6.00 2.33
C ALA A 86 8.04 -6.39 3.71
N GLY A 87 7.81 -5.41 4.59
CA GLY A 87 7.20 -5.64 5.90
C GLY A 87 5.78 -6.23 5.80
N TRP A 88 4.98 -5.72 4.87
CA TRP A 88 3.60 -6.16 4.64
C TRP A 88 3.53 -7.63 4.21
N GLU A 89 4.37 -8.02 3.25
CA GLU A 89 4.47 -9.41 2.79
C GLU A 89 5.08 -10.34 3.84
N ALA A 90 6.06 -9.87 4.62
CA ALA A 90 6.65 -10.64 5.72
C ALA A 90 5.62 -10.98 6.81
N ALA A 91 4.62 -10.12 7.03
CA ALA A 91 3.48 -10.40 7.90
C ALA A 91 2.44 -11.37 7.30
N GLY A 92 2.69 -11.92 6.11
CA GLY A 92 1.80 -12.85 5.41
C GLY A 92 0.67 -12.17 4.61
N ASN A 93 0.71 -10.83 4.49
CA ASN A 93 -0.28 -10.08 3.73
C ASN A 93 0.06 -10.09 2.23
N ARG A 94 -0.87 -9.62 1.41
CA ARG A 94 -0.70 -9.59 -0.05
C ARG A 94 -0.49 -8.16 -0.53
N ALA A 95 0.57 -7.92 -1.30
CA ALA A 95 0.83 -6.66 -1.97
C ALA A 95 1.31 -6.87 -3.42
N ALA A 96 1.22 -5.81 -4.22
CA ALA A 96 1.91 -5.62 -5.49
C ALA A 96 2.58 -4.24 -5.51
N PHE A 97 3.59 -4.10 -6.37
CA PHE A 97 4.09 -2.80 -6.78
C PHE A 97 3.62 -2.40 -8.17
N PHE A 98 3.38 -1.11 -8.32
CA PHE A 98 3.14 -0.46 -9.60
C PHE A 98 3.90 0.87 -9.67
N PRO A 99 5.20 0.88 -10.02
CA PRO A 99 5.92 2.12 -10.28
C PRO A 99 5.36 2.80 -11.53
N GLN A 100 5.05 4.10 -11.44
CA GLN A 100 4.48 4.87 -12.53
C GLN A 100 5.60 5.62 -13.27
N LEU A 101 6.01 5.09 -14.42
CA LEU A 101 7.11 5.66 -15.21
C LEU A 101 6.76 7.07 -15.70
N GLY A 102 7.70 8.01 -15.54
CA GLY A 102 7.56 9.41 -15.97
C GLY A 102 6.54 10.21 -15.14
N ARG A 103 6.09 9.67 -14.00
CA ARG A 103 5.23 10.39 -13.07
C ARG A 103 6.06 10.92 -11.92
N ASN A 104 5.76 12.15 -11.51
CA ASN A 104 6.14 12.72 -10.23
C ASN A 104 4.95 12.70 -9.26
N HIS A 105 5.20 13.15 -8.03
CA HIS A 105 4.26 13.15 -6.91
C HIS A 105 2.90 13.81 -7.22
N PHE A 106 2.91 14.90 -7.99
CA PHE A 106 1.69 15.63 -8.36
C PHE A 106 0.93 14.94 -9.50
N THR A 107 1.67 14.29 -10.39
CA THR A 107 1.09 13.63 -11.57
C THR A 107 0.71 12.17 -11.35
N ALA A 108 1.16 11.54 -10.26
CA ALA A 108 0.91 10.14 -9.92
C ALA A 108 -0.59 9.80 -9.72
N ILE A 109 -1.44 10.81 -9.59
CA ILE A 109 -2.90 10.68 -9.49
C ILE A 109 -3.62 10.92 -10.81
N THR A 110 -2.94 11.45 -11.84
CA THR A 110 -3.60 11.95 -13.05
C THR A 110 -4.30 10.85 -13.85
N ASP A 111 -3.73 9.65 -13.85
CA ASP A 111 -4.32 8.46 -14.47
C ASP A 111 -5.75 8.18 -13.96
N LEU A 112 -6.08 8.56 -12.72
CA LEU A 112 -7.40 8.29 -12.10
C LEU A 112 -8.56 8.96 -12.85
N GLY A 113 -8.28 9.97 -13.67
CA GLY A 113 -9.27 10.61 -14.54
C GLY A 113 -9.56 9.87 -15.85
N ASP A 114 -8.79 8.84 -16.18
CA ASP A 114 -8.92 8.08 -17.44
C ASP A 114 -9.05 6.57 -17.15
N PRO A 115 -10.20 5.94 -17.47
CA PRO A 115 -10.42 4.51 -17.25
C PRO A 115 -9.50 3.59 -18.06
N GLN A 116 -8.86 4.11 -19.11
CA GLN A 116 -7.91 3.36 -19.94
C GLN A 116 -6.46 3.55 -19.50
N ALA A 117 -6.19 4.52 -18.61
CA ALA A 117 -4.83 4.75 -18.14
C ALA A 117 -4.30 3.56 -17.31
N PRO A 118 -2.98 3.29 -17.36
CA PRO A 118 -2.40 2.09 -16.76
C PRO A 118 -2.72 1.89 -15.27
N LEU A 119 -2.60 2.95 -14.44
CA LEU A 119 -2.91 2.83 -13.01
C LEU A 119 -4.38 2.52 -12.78
N THR A 120 -5.27 3.21 -13.48
CA THR A 120 -6.72 3.03 -13.33
C THR A 120 -7.16 1.63 -13.73
N ARG A 121 -6.62 1.10 -14.84
CA ARG A 121 -6.82 -0.30 -15.23
C ARG A 121 -6.36 -1.26 -14.14
N ALA A 122 -5.18 -1.06 -13.56
CA ALA A 122 -4.67 -1.91 -12.47
C ALA A 122 -5.57 -1.87 -11.23
N ILE A 123 -6.12 -0.69 -10.88
CA ILE A 123 -7.07 -0.53 -9.78
C ILE A 123 -8.39 -1.26 -10.07
N LEU A 124 -8.94 -1.11 -11.28
CA LEU A 124 -10.16 -1.79 -11.69
C LEU A 124 -9.98 -3.31 -11.66
N ASP A 125 -8.88 -3.83 -12.18
CA ASP A 125 -8.58 -5.27 -12.16
C ASP A 125 -8.45 -5.80 -10.71
N LEU A 126 -7.88 -4.98 -9.80
CA LEU A 126 -7.79 -5.28 -8.38
C LEU A 126 -9.19 -5.32 -7.71
N MET A 127 -10.11 -4.46 -8.13
CA MET A 127 -11.50 -4.44 -7.64
C MET A 127 -12.29 -5.65 -8.14
N GLU A 128 -12.10 -6.04 -9.40
CA GLU A 128 -12.76 -7.18 -10.03
C GLU A 128 -12.25 -8.53 -9.49
N HIS A 129 -11.02 -8.56 -8.96
CA HIS A 129 -10.46 -9.73 -8.30
C HIS A 129 -11.25 -10.11 -7.04
N ARG A 130 -12.26 -10.96 -7.22
CA ARG A 130 -12.94 -11.66 -6.14
C ARG A 130 -12.01 -12.74 -5.58
N PRO A 131 -11.56 -12.65 -4.32
CA PRO A 131 -10.92 -13.77 -3.67
C PRO A 131 -11.94 -14.92 -3.63
N ARG A 132 -11.59 -16.08 -4.18
CA ARG A 132 -12.34 -17.30 -3.88
C ARG A 132 -12.36 -17.50 -2.35
N PRO A 133 -13.49 -17.90 -1.75
CA PRO A 133 -13.46 -18.38 -0.37
C PRO A 133 -12.42 -19.48 -0.28
N ALA A 134 -11.60 -19.45 0.76
CA ALA A 134 -10.53 -20.43 0.97
C ALA A 134 -11.16 -21.83 1.00
N ARG A 135 -11.06 -22.57 -0.10
CA ARG A 135 -11.20 -24.02 -0.06
C ARG A 135 -9.89 -24.56 0.49
N GLY A 136 -9.99 -25.57 1.36
CA GLY A 136 -8.85 -26.18 2.03
C GLY A 136 -7.70 -26.49 1.08
N ALA A 137 -6.49 -26.38 1.63
CA ALA A 137 -5.20 -26.80 1.08
C ALA A 137 -4.89 -26.38 -0.38
N GLY A 138 -4.00 -25.40 -0.52
CA GLY A 138 -3.03 -25.32 -1.63
C GLY A 138 -3.53 -24.70 -2.93
N GLY A 139 -3.27 -23.40 -3.12
CA GLY A 139 -3.32 -22.77 -4.45
C GLY A 139 -3.47 -21.26 -4.41
N ILE A 140 -2.39 -20.54 -4.71
CA ILE A 140 -2.37 -19.07 -4.83
C ILE A 140 -2.69 -18.70 -6.30
N ASP A 141 -3.69 -17.87 -6.53
CA ASP A 141 -3.96 -17.28 -7.85
C ASP A 141 -3.01 -16.09 -8.08
N THR A 142 -2.08 -16.23 -9.02
CA THR A 142 -1.00 -15.27 -9.35
C THR A 142 -1.29 -14.43 -10.60
N ARG A 143 -2.53 -14.40 -11.11
CA ARG A 143 -2.84 -13.83 -12.43
C ARG A 143 -2.63 -12.31 -12.60
N LEU A 144 -2.49 -11.56 -11.51
CA LEU A 144 -2.12 -10.13 -11.53
C LEU A 144 -0.63 -9.88 -11.21
N PHE A 145 0.14 -10.94 -10.97
CA PHE A 145 1.47 -10.87 -10.38
C PHE A 145 2.43 -11.77 -11.18
N PRO A 146 3.07 -11.28 -12.25
CA PRO A 146 4.15 -12.05 -12.85
C PRO A 146 5.23 -12.25 -11.77
N ARG A 147 5.54 -13.52 -11.47
CA ARG A 147 6.74 -13.85 -10.69
C ARG A 147 7.93 -13.25 -11.45
N ARG A 148 8.78 -12.46 -10.77
CA ARG A 148 10.06 -12.05 -11.34
C ARG A 148 10.77 -13.31 -11.86
N ALA A 149 11.08 -13.34 -13.16
CA ALA A 149 12.05 -14.28 -13.69
C ALA A 149 13.39 -13.98 -12.98
N GLY A 150 13.97 -15.01 -12.37
CA GLY A 150 15.21 -14.92 -11.62
C GLY A 150 16.34 -14.33 -12.48
N ARG A 151 17.19 -13.55 -11.81
CA ARG A 151 18.59 -13.40 -12.19
C ARG A 151 19.43 -14.15 -11.18
#